data_AF-A0A1V0GNL0-F1
#
_entry.id   AF-A0A1V0GNL0-F1
#
_cell.length_a   1.000
_cell.length_b   1.000
_cell.length_c   1.000
_cell.angle_alpha   90.00
_cell.angle_beta   90.00
_cell.angle_gamma   90.00
#
_symmetry.space_group_name_H-M   'P 1'
#
loop_
_entity.id
_entity.type
_entity.pdbx_description
1 polymer ?
#
loop_
_entity_poly.entity_id
_entity_poly.type
_entity_poly.pdbx_seq_one_letter_code
_entity_poly.pdbx_strand_id
1 'polypeptide(L)'
;MQMPPHLINRRARRAHDARRGRLGESRYNILVKELTRVIRMAFEAGDTGSLFGLEGPLRAGIRSDLCRQGWAWLTADLCARDLLDDAFRVVRAVRPTWDQGQPEWTIEAGTLIERTRCARHGCGHDLPEGHHKFCSRLCAQAHSANIIRIKEASEESALDIAVRRL
;
A
#
# COMPACT_ATOMS: atom_id res chain seq x y z
N MET A 1 14.84 -19.69 -16.98
CA MET A 1 14.42 -20.97 -16.36
C MET A 1 13.55 -20.68 -15.16
N GLN A 2 12.27 -21.07 -15.18
CA GLN A 2 11.39 -20.95 -14.00
C GLN A 2 11.74 -22.06 -13.00
N MET A 3 11.93 -21.68 -11.73
CA MET A 3 12.22 -22.62 -10.66
C MET A 3 10.99 -23.50 -10.33
N PRO A 4 11.18 -24.80 -10.05
CA PRO A 4 10.11 -25.68 -9.58
C PRO A 4 9.42 -25.17 -8.29
N PRO A 5 8.07 -25.28 -8.17
CA PRO A 5 7.31 -24.74 -7.03
C PRO A 5 7.76 -25.21 -5.64
N HIS A 6 8.17 -26.48 -5.52
CA HIS A 6 8.63 -27.04 -4.25
C HIS A 6 9.95 -26.41 -3.76
N LEU A 7 10.82 -25.97 -4.67
CA LEU A 7 12.07 -25.27 -4.32
C LEU A 7 11.81 -23.81 -3.93
N ILE A 8 10.80 -23.17 -4.52
CA ILE A 8 10.32 -21.83 -4.12
C ILE A 8 9.81 -21.89 -2.67
N ASN A 9 8.99 -22.88 -2.34
CA ASN A 9 8.46 -23.07 -1.00
C ASN A 9 9.55 -23.35 0.05
N ARG A 10 10.58 -24.13 -0.30
CA ARG A 10 11.72 -24.39 0.59
C ARG A 10 12.55 -23.13 0.84
N ARG A 11 12.78 -22.31 -0.19
CA ARG A 11 13.51 -21.04 -0.08
C ARG A 11 12.74 -20.01 0.74
N ALA A 12 11.44 -19.89 0.51
CA ALA A 12 10.56 -19.02 1.29
C ALA A 12 10.55 -19.41 2.78
N ARG A 13 10.47 -20.70 3.08
CA ARG A 13 10.51 -21.22 4.45
C ARG A 13 11.84 -20.91 5.14
N ARG A 14 12.97 -21.18 4.47
CA ARG A 14 14.30 -20.81 5.00
C ARG A 14 14.46 -19.31 5.22
N ALA A 15 13.93 -18.49 4.32
CA ALA A 15 13.96 -17.03 4.49
C ALA A 15 13.11 -16.59 5.68
N HIS A 16 11.95 -17.21 5.88
CA HIS A 16 11.10 -16.97 7.04
C HIS A 16 11.78 -17.39 8.36
N ASP A 17 12.37 -18.59 8.40
CA ASP A 17 13.11 -19.07 9.57
C ASP A 17 14.33 -18.20 9.87
N ALA A 18 15.03 -17.70 8.84
CA ALA A 18 16.13 -16.77 9.01
C ALA A 18 15.65 -15.41 9.57
N ARG A 19 14.45 -14.93 9.20
CA ARG A 19 13.86 -13.68 9.70
C ARG A 19 13.37 -13.79 11.13
N ARG A 20 12.96 -14.98 11.59
CA ARG A 20 12.75 -15.24 13.03
C ARG A 20 14.00 -14.95 13.86
N GLY A 21 15.20 -14.99 13.25
CA GLY A 21 16.43 -14.47 13.84
C GLY A 21 16.69 -15.02 15.24
N ARG A 22 16.71 -14.13 16.24
CA ARG A 22 16.89 -14.49 17.67
C ARG A 22 15.61 -14.95 18.38
N LEU A 23 14.44 -14.80 17.76
CA LEU A 23 13.21 -15.36 18.30
C LEU A 23 13.21 -16.87 18.05
N GLY A 24 13.47 -17.64 19.11
CA GLY A 24 13.26 -19.09 19.06
C GLY A 24 11.82 -19.43 18.67
N GLU A 25 11.63 -20.55 17.98
CA GLU A 25 10.34 -20.98 17.43
C GLU A 25 9.22 -21.03 18.48
N SER A 26 9.51 -21.53 19.68
CA SER A 26 8.55 -21.57 20.79
C SER A 26 8.05 -20.17 21.16
N ARG A 27 8.97 -19.20 21.34
CA ARG A 27 8.62 -17.81 21.66
C ARG A 27 7.80 -17.17 20.53
N TYR A 28 8.19 -17.44 19.28
CA TYR A 28 7.46 -16.96 18.10
C TYR A 28 6.01 -17.45 18.11
N ASN A 29 5.80 -18.77 18.29
CA ASN A 29 4.48 -19.38 18.28
C ASN A 29 3.58 -18.87 19.43
N ILE A 30 4.17 -18.65 20.62
CA ILE A 30 3.46 -18.05 21.76
C ILE A 30 2.98 -16.63 21.40
N LEU A 31 3.84 -15.80 20.82
CA LEU A 31 3.47 -14.45 20.42
C LEU A 31 2.36 -14.45 19.37
N VAL A 32 2.44 -15.31 18.35
CA VAL A 32 1.37 -15.46 17.35
C VAL A 32 0.04 -15.81 18.02
N LYS A 33 0.04 -16.73 19.00
CA LYS A 33 -1.16 -17.12 19.75
C LYS A 33 -1.75 -15.96 20.55
N GLU A 34 -0.91 -15.20 21.25
CA GLU A 34 -1.36 -14.04 22.02
C GLU A 34 -1.87 -12.91 21.12
N LEU A 35 -1.20 -12.62 20.01
CA LEU A 35 -1.66 -11.64 19.01
C LEU A 35 -3.03 -12.03 18.44
N THR A 36 -3.19 -13.31 18.07
CA THR A 36 -4.47 -13.88 17.60
C THR A 36 -5.58 -13.64 18.62
N ARG A 37 -5.30 -13.86 19.92
CA ARG A 37 -6.26 -13.66 21.00
C ARG A 37 -6.66 -12.19 21.13
N VAL A 38 -5.69 -11.28 21.16
CA VAL A 38 -5.94 -9.83 21.26
C VAL A 38 -6.76 -9.32 20.07
N ILE A 39 -6.40 -9.72 18.85
CA ILE A 39 -7.11 -9.34 17.62
C ILE A 39 -8.58 -9.79 17.67
N ARG A 40 -8.83 -11.06 18.05
CA ARG A 40 -10.21 -11.58 18.18
C ARG A 40 -11.00 -10.83 19.23
N MET A 41 -10.43 -10.65 20.41
CA MET A 41 -11.12 -9.96 21.51
C MET A 41 -11.52 -8.53 21.13
N ALA A 42 -10.61 -7.77 20.53
CA ALA A 42 -10.90 -6.39 20.12
C ALA A 42 -11.99 -6.33 19.04
N PHE A 43 -11.97 -7.27 18.09
CA PHE A 43 -13.00 -7.33 17.05
C PHE A 43 -14.36 -7.76 17.61
N GLU A 44 -14.40 -8.79 18.45
CA GLU A 44 -15.63 -9.30 19.08
C GLU A 44 -16.25 -8.29 20.06
N ALA A 45 -15.43 -7.48 20.72
CA ALA A 45 -15.87 -6.37 21.58
C ALA A 45 -16.39 -5.16 20.78
N GLY A 46 -16.15 -5.09 19.46
CA GLY A 46 -16.52 -3.95 18.62
C GLY A 46 -15.56 -2.76 18.70
N ASP A 47 -14.40 -2.91 19.35
CA ASP A 47 -13.38 -1.85 19.44
C ASP A 47 -12.72 -1.58 18.08
N THR A 48 -12.73 -2.57 17.17
CA THR A 48 -12.26 -2.43 15.80
C THR A 48 -13.30 -2.85 14.77
N GLY A 49 -13.44 -2.07 13.70
CA GLY A 49 -14.34 -2.39 12.58
C GLY A 49 -13.88 -3.54 11.68
N SER A 50 -12.67 -4.06 11.88
CA SER A 50 -12.16 -5.25 11.19
C SER A 50 -11.10 -5.97 12.02
N LEU A 51 -10.78 -7.21 11.65
CA LEU A 51 -9.66 -7.97 12.21
C LEU A 51 -8.31 -7.28 12.00
N PHE A 52 -8.18 -6.39 11.01
CA PHE A 52 -6.95 -5.63 10.74
C PHE A 52 -6.84 -4.32 11.52
N GLY A 53 -7.87 -3.95 12.31
CA GLY A 53 -7.94 -2.64 12.96
C GLY A 53 -6.77 -2.33 13.92
N LEU A 54 -6.12 -3.36 14.48
CA LEU A 54 -4.96 -3.21 15.35
C LEU A 54 -3.61 -3.43 14.64
N GLU A 55 -3.57 -3.68 13.32
CA GLU A 55 -2.34 -4.02 12.59
C GLU A 55 -1.25 -2.95 12.80
N GLY A 56 -1.60 -1.67 12.62
CA GLY A 56 -0.67 -0.55 12.75
C GLY A 56 -0.05 -0.43 14.14
N PRO A 57 -0.86 -0.25 15.20
CA PRO A 57 -0.36 -0.14 16.57
C PRO A 57 0.44 -1.37 17.02
N LEU A 58 -0.03 -2.59 16.74
CA LEU A 58 0.67 -3.81 17.14
C LEU A 58 2.00 -3.94 16.42
N ARG A 59 2.06 -3.69 15.11
CA ARG A 59 3.32 -3.74 14.34
C ARG A 59 4.33 -2.73 14.88
N ALA A 60 3.89 -1.50 15.12
CA ALA A 60 4.74 -0.45 15.65
C ALA A 60 5.29 -0.80 17.06
N GLY A 61 4.43 -1.34 17.94
CA GLY A 61 4.82 -1.80 19.27
C GLY A 61 5.86 -2.92 19.23
N ILE A 62 5.57 -4.00 18.51
CA ILE A 62 6.47 -5.16 18.37
C ILE A 62 7.81 -4.72 17.78
N ARG A 63 7.80 -3.94 16.69
CA ARG A 63 9.03 -3.43 16.07
C ARG A 63 9.85 -2.62 17.07
N SER A 64 9.21 -1.74 17.84
CA SER A 64 9.90 -0.90 18.82
C SER A 64 10.51 -1.74 19.95
N ASP A 65 9.80 -2.76 20.43
CA ASP A 65 10.31 -3.73 21.40
C ASP A 65 11.53 -4.49 20.88
N LEU A 66 11.48 -4.94 19.62
CA LEU A 66 12.59 -5.66 18.98
C LEU A 66 13.81 -4.76 18.78
N CYS A 67 13.61 -3.52 18.33
CA CYS A 67 14.69 -2.52 18.23
C CYS A 67 15.33 -2.27 19.60
N ARG A 68 14.54 -2.15 20.67
CA ARG A 68 15.05 -2.02 22.05
C ARG A 68 15.85 -3.24 22.52
N GLN A 69 15.55 -4.43 21.98
CA GLN A 69 16.34 -5.66 22.18
C GLN A 69 17.60 -5.73 21.27
N GLY A 70 17.94 -4.62 20.60
CA GLY A 70 19.13 -4.50 19.77
C GLY A 70 18.98 -5.13 18.38
N TRP A 71 17.77 -5.25 17.86
CA TRP A 71 17.56 -5.63 16.46
C TRP A 71 17.76 -4.43 15.54
N ALA A 72 18.29 -4.68 14.35
CA ALA A 72 18.30 -3.67 13.29
C ALA A 72 16.85 -3.35 12.89
N TRP A 73 16.59 -2.08 12.55
CA TRP A 73 15.23 -1.61 12.27
C TRP A 73 14.52 -2.44 11.20
N LEU A 74 15.22 -2.75 10.10
CA LEU A 74 14.64 -3.51 8.99
C LEU A 74 14.29 -4.95 9.40
N THR A 75 15.14 -5.62 10.16
CA THR A 75 14.86 -7.00 10.59
C THR A 75 13.77 -7.05 11.65
N ALA A 76 13.71 -6.06 12.55
CA ALA A 76 12.63 -5.90 13.51
C ALA A 76 11.27 -5.67 12.81
N ASP A 77 11.22 -4.80 11.80
CA ASP A 77 9.99 -4.51 11.07
C ASP A 77 9.50 -5.73 10.28
N LEU A 78 10.41 -6.43 9.60
CA LEU A 78 10.07 -7.66 8.87
C LEU A 78 9.58 -8.77 9.81
N CYS A 79 10.21 -8.94 10.98
CA CYS A 79 9.77 -9.92 11.97
C CYS A 79 8.40 -9.57 12.57
N ALA A 80 8.15 -8.29 12.87
CA ALA A 80 6.85 -7.82 13.34
C ALA A 80 5.74 -8.06 12.31
N ARG A 81 6.05 -7.82 11.02
CA ARG A 81 5.14 -8.14 9.93
C ARG A 81 4.86 -9.64 9.84
N ASP A 82 5.89 -10.49 9.86
CA ASP A 82 5.72 -11.96 9.77
C ASP A 82 4.85 -12.49 10.93
N LEU A 83 5.07 -11.99 12.16
CA LEU A 83 4.25 -12.34 13.34
C LEU A 83 2.76 -12.01 13.14
N LEU A 84 2.47 -10.83 12.60
CA LEU A 84 1.10 -10.40 12.33
C LEU A 84 0.49 -11.16 11.16
N ASP A 85 1.24 -11.37 10.07
CA ASP A 85 0.80 -12.16 8.92
C ASP A 85 0.38 -13.57 9.35
N ASP A 86 1.15 -14.21 10.25
CA ASP A 86 0.80 -15.51 10.80
C ASP A 86 -0.43 -15.44 11.73
N ALA A 87 -0.53 -14.42 12.59
CA ALA A 87 -1.71 -14.23 13.45
C ALA A 87 -3.00 -14.02 12.63
N PHE A 88 -2.94 -13.21 11.56
CA PHE A 88 -4.05 -13.02 10.63
C PHE A 88 -4.44 -14.31 9.91
N ARG A 89 -3.46 -15.14 9.54
CA ARG A 89 -3.71 -16.45 8.94
C ARG A 89 -4.43 -17.40 9.90
N VAL A 90 -4.09 -17.36 11.20
CA VAL A 90 -4.77 -18.17 12.23
C VAL A 90 -6.23 -17.72 12.42
N VAL A 91 -6.52 -16.42 12.38
CA VAL A 91 -7.91 -15.93 12.45
C VAL A 91 -8.66 -16.03 11.10
N ARG A 92 -8.02 -16.55 10.05
CA ARG A 92 -8.56 -16.64 8.68
C ARG A 92 -9.02 -15.28 8.14
N ALA A 93 -8.32 -14.20 8.50
CA ALA A 93 -8.62 -12.88 7.98
C ALA A 93 -8.29 -12.82 6.48
N VAL A 94 -9.21 -12.27 5.70
CA VAL A 94 -9.02 -12.01 4.26
C VAL A 94 -8.84 -10.51 4.09
N ARG A 95 -7.70 -10.12 3.51
CA ARG A 95 -7.43 -8.70 3.27
C ARG A 95 -8.38 -8.20 2.17
N PRO A 96 -9.11 -7.09 2.39
CA PRO A 96 -9.91 -6.50 1.34
C PRO A 96 -8.99 -6.07 0.19
N THR A 97 -9.53 -6.07 -1.03
CA THR A 97 -8.87 -5.41 -2.15
C THR A 97 -8.79 -3.90 -1.88
N TRP A 98 -7.95 -3.19 -2.64
CA TRP A 98 -7.74 -1.76 -2.43
C TRP A 98 -9.06 -0.98 -2.57
N ASP A 99 -9.87 -1.37 -3.55
CA ASP A 99 -11.21 -0.83 -3.82
C ASP A 99 -12.23 -1.14 -2.72
N GLN A 100 -12.16 -2.33 -2.13
CA GLN A 100 -13.02 -2.70 -0.99
C GLN A 100 -12.61 -1.98 0.30
N GLY A 101 -11.32 -1.73 0.49
CA GLY A 101 -10.80 -1.11 1.71
C GLY A 101 -10.97 0.41 1.76
N GLN A 102 -11.02 1.06 0.59
CA GLN A 102 -11.16 2.51 0.46
C GLN A 102 -12.04 2.87 -0.76
N PRO A 103 -13.31 2.45 -0.76
CA PRO A 103 -14.21 2.64 -1.91
C PRO A 103 -14.41 4.12 -2.25
N GLU A 104 -14.27 5.02 -1.29
CA GLU A 104 -14.39 6.47 -1.49
C GLU A 104 -13.18 7.10 -2.20
N TRP A 105 -12.02 6.43 -2.18
CA TRP A 105 -10.78 6.89 -2.81
C TRP A 105 -10.44 6.14 -4.10
N THR A 106 -11.25 5.15 -4.47
CA THR A 106 -10.95 4.23 -5.54
C THR A 106 -12.12 4.05 -6.46
N ILE A 107 -11.79 3.74 -7.70
CA ILE A 107 -12.74 3.39 -8.75
C ILE A 107 -12.44 1.93 -9.06
N GLU A 108 -13.45 1.08 -8.93
CA GLU A 108 -13.32 -0.36 -9.17
C GLU A 108 -12.61 -0.61 -10.52
N ALA A 109 -11.69 -1.56 -10.57
CA ALA A 109 -10.90 -1.84 -11.76
C ALA A 109 -11.83 -2.22 -12.93
N GLY A 110 -11.88 -1.37 -13.96
CA GLY A 110 -12.78 -1.53 -15.11
C GLY A 110 -13.96 -0.56 -15.13
N THR A 111 -14.23 0.13 -14.02
CA THR A 111 -15.16 1.27 -14.02
C THR A 111 -14.52 2.40 -14.83
N LEU A 112 -15.15 2.72 -15.96
CA LEU A 112 -14.70 3.78 -16.85
C LEU A 112 -14.77 5.10 -16.08
N ILE A 113 -13.62 5.72 -15.83
CA ILE A 113 -13.59 7.11 -15.38
C ILE A 113 -14.02 7.94 -16.59
N GLU A 114 -15.32 8.18 -16.73
CA GLU A 114 -15.83 9.07 -17.76
C GLU A 114 -15.37 10.49 -17.46
N ARG A 115 -14.28 10.89 -18.13
CA ARG A 115 -13.90 12.29 -18.19
C ARG A 115 -14.92 13.00 -19.07
N THR A 116 -15.85 13.70 -18.44
CA THR A 116 -16.80 14.57 -19.16
C THR A 116 -16.16 15.90 -19.55
N ARG A 117 -15.02 16.27 -18.94
CA ARG A 117 -14.36 17.57 -19.12
C ARG A 117 -12.91 17.46 -19.62
N CYS A 118 -12.49 18.48 -20.38
CA CYS A 118 -11.14 18.62 -20.90
C CYS A 118 -10.08 18.71 -19.79
N ALA A 119 -9.05 17.87 -19.86
CA ALA A 119 -7.98 17.80 -18.87
C ALA A 119 -6.94 18.95 -18.95
N ARG A 120 -7.07 19.87 -19.93
CA ARG A 120 -6.17 21.04 -20.01
C ARG A 120 -6.53 22.03 -18.90
N HIS A 121 -5.53 22.39 -18.09
CA HIS A 121 -5.63 23.46 -17.09
C HIS A 121 -6.23 24.74 -17.70
N GLY A 122 -7.26 25.28 -17.06
CA GLY A 122 -7.98 26.49 -17.50
C GLY A 122 -8.93 26.30 -18.68
N CYS A 123 -9.15 25.09 -19.20
CA CYS A 123 -10.15 24.85 -20.25
C CYS A 123 -11.50 24.40 -19.67
N GLY A 124 -11.57 23.22 -19.03
CA GLY A 124 -12.78 22.73 -18.38
C GLY A 124 -14.02 22.53 -19.28
N HIS A 125 -13.89 22.64 -20.61
CA HIS A 125 -15.00 22.44 -21.54
C HIS A 125 -15.41 20.96 -21.58
N ASP A 126 -16.68 20.70 -21.94
CA ASP A 126 -17.16 19.35 -22.19
C ASP A 126 -16.34 18.67 -23.28
N LEU A 127 -16.12 17.36 -23.14
CA LEU A 127 -15.48 16.56 -24.18
C LEU A 127 -16.49 16.25 -25.30
N PRO A 128 -16.17 16.58 -26.56
CA PRO A 128 -16.97 16.15 -27.70
C PRO A 128 -17.01 14.61 -27.80
N GLU A 129 -18.01 14.10 -28.52
CA GLU A 129 -18.14 12.66 -28.78
C GLU A 129 -16.85 12.09 -29.44
N GLY A 130 -16.36 10.96 -28.93
CA GLY A 130 -15.10 10.35 -29.37
C GLY A 130 -13.82 10.96 -28.78
N HIS A 131 -13.91 11.97 -27.90
CA HIS A 131 -12.76 12.53 -27.20
C HIS A 131 -12.66 11.98 -25.76
N HIS A 132 -11.50 11.46 -25.38
CA HIS A 132 -11.30 10.82 -24.06
C HIS A 132 -10.48 11.65 -23.05
N LYS A 133 -9.86 12.76 -23.49
CA LYS A 133 -8.94 13.54 -22.64
C LYS A 133 -8.93 15.05 -22.88
N PHE A 134 -9.05 15.48 -24.14
CA PHE A 134 -8.98 16.90 -24.51
C PHE A 134 -10.09 17.26 -25.49
N CYS A 135 -10.72 18.42 -25.33
CA CYS A 135 -11.81 18.86 -26.21
C CYS A 135 -11.37 19.18 -27.64
N SER A 136 -10.07 19.42 -27.88
CA SER A 136 -9.52 19.73 -29.20
C SER A 136 -8.04 19.38 -29.31
N ARG A 137 -7.56 19.26 -30.56
CA ARG A 137 -6.12 19.09 -30.86
C ARG A 137 -5.27 20.22 -30.30
N LEU A 138 -5.79 21.45 -30.29
CA LEU A 138 -5.14 22.61 -29.69
C LEU A 138 -4.92 22.40 -28.19
N CYS A 139 -5.93 21.93 -27.45
CA CYS A 139 -5.80 21.66 -26.02
C CYS A 139 -4.80 20.53 -25.74
N ALA A 140 -4.78 19.49 -26.58
CA ALA A 140 -3.80 18.42 -26.48
C ALA A 140 -2.36 18.93 -26.71
N GLN A 141 -2.13 19.72 -27.76
CA GLN A 141 -0.82 20.30 -28.08
C GLN A 141 -0.34 21.27 -27.00
N ALA A 142 -1.22 22.17 -26.55
CA ALA A 142 -0.90 23.11 -25.48
C ALA A 142 -0.55 22.38 -24.17
N HIS A 143 -1.26 21.30 -23.84
CA HIS A 143 -0.92 20.46 -22.69
C HIS A 143 0.44 19.78 -22.86
N SER A 144 0.70 19.14 -24.00
CA SER A 144 1.99 18.48 -24.28
C SER A 144 3.17 19.45 -24.23
N ALA A 145 3.05 20.63 -24.87
CA ALA A 145 4.09 21.66 -24.84
C ALA A 145 4.40 22.13 -23.41
N ASN A 146 3.36 22.19 -22.57
CA ASN A 146 3.50 22.57 -21.18
C ASN A 146 4.19 21.48 -20.33
N ILE A 147 3.94 20.20 -20.61
CA ILE A 147 4.66 19.10 -19.96
C ILE A 147 6.13 19.09 -20.38
N ILE A 148 6.43 19.34 -21.66
CA ILE A 148 7.81 19.47 -22.15
C ILE A 148 8.53 20.60 -21.41
N ARG A 149 7.90 21.77 -21.30
CA ARG A 149 8.46 22.91 -20.56
C ARG A 149 8.77 22.59 -19.10
N ILE A 150 7.91 21.83 -18.41
CA ILE A 150 8.19 21.39 -17.02
C ILE A 150 9.39 20.46 -16.96
N LYS A 151 9.48 19.50 -17.90
CA LYS A 151 10.58 18.53 -17.93
C LYS A 151 11.93 19.16 -18.23
N GLU A 152 11.94 20.22 -19.03
CA GLU A 152 13.15 20.95 -19.43
C GLU A 152 13.49 22.11 -18.48
N ALA A 153 12.59 22.46 -17.56
CA ALA A 153 12.84 23.52 -16.58
C ALA A 153 13.88 23.10 -15.55
N SER A 154 14.68 24.07 -15.09
CA SER A 154 15.49 23.91 -13.88
C SER A 154 14.58 23.67 -12.66
N GLU A 155 15.13 23.09 -11.59
CA GLU A 155 14.37 22.76 -10.39
C GLU A 155 13.60 23.97 -9.82
N GLU A 156 14.23 25.15 -9.78
CA GLU A 156 13.63 26.41 -9.36
C GLU A 156 12.49 26.85 -10.31
N SER A 157 12.72 26.79 -11.62
CA SER A 157 11.71 27.14 -12.62
C SER A 157 10.54 26.15 -12.66
N ALA A 158 10.78 24.86 -12.40
CA ALA A 158 9.74 23.84 -12.32
C ALA A 158 8.84 24.08 -11.11
N LEU A 159 9.42 24.49 -9.98
CA LEU A 159 8.69 24.83 -8.76
C LEU A 159 7.81 26.06 -8.98
N ASP A 160 8.32 27.12 -9.61
CA ASP A 160 7.52 28.30 -9.99
C ASP A 160 6.35 27.96 -10.93
N ILE A 161 6.60 27.09 -11.93
CA ILE A 161 5.56 26.63 -12.85
C ILE A 161 4.49 25.80 -12.13
N ALA A 162 4.87 25.03 -11.12
CA ALA A 162 3.94 24.23 -10.32
C ALA A 162 3.11 25.10 -9.36
N VAL A 163 3.73 26.06 -8.68
CA VAL A 163 3.07 26.96 -7.72
C VAL A 163 2.04 27.85 -8.40
N ARG A 164 2.32 28.37 -9.60
CA ARG A 164 1.35 29.18 -10.38
C ARG A 164 0.10 28.41 -10.85
N ARG A 165 0.00 27.10 -10.59
CA ARG A 165 -1.12 26.24 -10.97
C ARG A 165 -1.95 25.74 -9.78
N LEU A 166 -1.52 26.01 -8.55
CA LEU A 166 -2.35 25.84 -7.35
C LEU A 166 -3.40 26.97 -7.32
#